data_AF-A0A951Z1P1-F1
#
_entry.id   AF-A0A951Z1P1-F1
#
_cell.length_a   1.000
_cell.length_b   1.000
_cell.length_c   1.000
_cell.angle_alpha   90.00
_cell.angle_beta   90.00
_cell.angle_gamma   90.00
#
_symmetry.space_group_name_H-M   'P 1'
#
loop_
_entity.id
_entity.type
_entity.pdbx_description
1 polymer ?
#
loop_
_entity_poly.entity_id
_entity_poly.type
_entity_poly.pdbx_seq_one_letter_code
_entity_poly.pdbx_strand_id
1 'polypeptide(L)'
;MTNHYKTLGVEPTATEAEIRSAYRKLVLVHHPDRSKNPKSAEVFVRVREAYEVLSQPDSRRLHDQRLNQPAPAPEPPKHRPPKPKTASYRGWGDDPEPVAPQGPRISEVEIERDLEKLASLFAMGKMTDAEALARVINHKLPTLATPYAVLGDIARLQGKHEAAARLYAYAVQYSPGNKLFEQRHDEMLRILTPQPEARRINPWAAQLFAWSIVLCCLAYVALSREKPMLPTVELVNTWTLGLVVMLFISGAVVGSALSMGGLLERFVSTTSAMGGVTPAFYLGIMAIVNYWAAAALYIGTSLLNGSASVAVSRLVASVGGITFLATLTAGISTHVDAFQVLVWGGNVAYIGAVVGWMIADSMLESVSP
;
A
#
# COMPACT_ATOMS: atom_id res chain seq x y z
N MET A 1 6.40 -33.38 -9.64
CA MET A 1 6.70 -32.59 -8.43
C MET A 1 8.10 -32.03 -8.56
N THR A 2 8.28 -30.73 -8.38
CA THR A 2 9.58 -30.07 -8.45
C THR A 2 10.35 -30.38 -7.16
N ASN A 3 11.54 -30.96 -7.27
CA ASN A 3 12.38 -31.29 -6.13
C ASN A 3 13.32 -30.11 -5.85
N HIS A 4 13.07 -29.36 -4.77
CA HIS A 4 13.83 -28.14 -4.45
C HIS A 4 15.28 -28.42 -4.07
N TYR A 5 15.59 -29.60 -3.52
CA TYR A 5 16.95 -30.04 -3.22
C TYR A 5 17.78 -30.19 -4.51
N LYS A 6 17.17 -30.77 -5.56
CA LYS A 6 17.79 -30.86 -6.89
C LYS A 6 17.98 -29.48 -7.54
N THR A 7 17.07 -28.55 -7.31
CA THR A 7 17.18 -27.17 -7.83
C THR A 7 18.36 -26.41 -7.19
N LEU A 8 18.64 -26.64 -5.91
CA LEU A 8 19.81 -26.06 -5.23
C LEU A 8 21.08 -26.92 -5.38
N GLY A 9 20.97 -28.12 -5.96
CA GLY A 9 22.10 -29.04 -6.14
C GLY A 9 22.63 -29.61 -4.82
N VAL A 10 21.75 -29.80 -3.83
CA VAL A 10 22.09 -30.33 -2.49
C VAL A 10 21.31 -31.60 -2.21
N GLU A 11 21.79 -32.41 -1.27
CA GLU A 11 21.10 -33.62 -0.83
C GLU A 11 19.92 -33.30 0.11
N PRO A 12 18.88 -34.16 0.19
CA PRO A 12 17.77 -33.99 1.14
C PRO A 12 18.22 -33.94 2.62
N THR A 13 19.38 -34.53 2.93
CA THR A 13 20.02 -34.51 4.25
C THR A 13 20.87 -33.26 4.50
N ALA A 14 20.94 -32.31 3.55
CA ALA A 14 21.79 -31.12 3.68
C ALA A 14 21.40 -30.27 4.89
N THR A 15 22.41 -29.76 5.59
CA THR A 15 22.25 -28.83 6.70
C THR A 15 21.84 -27.44 6.19
N GLU A 16 21.26 -26.62 7.06
CA GLU A 16 20.87 -25.25 6.71
C GLU A 16 22.06 -24.41 6.19
N ALA A 17 23.24 -24.64 6.76
CA ALA A 17 24.49 -24.00 6.33
C ALA A 17 24.86 -24.37 4.88
N GLU A 18 24.67 -25.63 4.49
CA GLU A 18 24.92 -26.12 3.13
C GLU A 18 23.90 -25.58 2.13
N ILE A 19 22.62 -25.56 2.50
CA ILE A 19 21.53 -24.98 1.70
C ILE A 19 21.79 -23.49 1.44
N ARG A 20 22.16 -22.73 2.47
CA ARG A 20 22.49 -21.31 2.36
C ARG A 20 23.76 -21.06 1.54
N SER A 21 24.74 -21.95 1.66
CA SER A 21 25.97 -21.88 0.87
C SER A 21 25.70 -22.12 -0.63
N ALA A 22 24.93 -23.15 -0.96
CA ALA A 22 24.54 -23.48 -2.33
C ALA A 22 23.70 -22.37 -2.97
N TYR A 23 22.73 -21.81 -2.23
CA TYR A 23 21.94 -20.66 -2.67
C TYR A 23 22.80 -19.46 -3.04
N ARG A 24 23.74 -19.05 -2.16
CA ARG A 24 24.63 -17.91 -2.45
C ARG A 24 25.48 -18.13 -3.70
N LYS A 25 25.99 -19.35 -3.92
CA LYS A 25 26.76 -19.68 -5.12
C LYS A 25 25.92 -19.55 -6.39
N LEU A 26 24.70 -20.08 -6.39
CA LEU A 26 23.80 -20.05 -7.54
C LEU A 26 23.27 -18.63 -7.84
N VAL A 27 22.98 -17.84 -6.81
CA VAL A 27 22.59 -16.43 -6.96
C VAL A 27 23.69 -15.60 -7.60
N LEU A 28 24.95 -15.79 -7.19
CA LEU A 28 26.08 -15.05 -7.77
C LEU A 28 26.30 -15.37 -9.26
N VAL A 29 26.00 -16.61 -9.67
CA VAL A 29 26.15 -17.07 -11.06
C VAL A 29 24.99 -16.60 -11.93
N HIS A 30 23.76 -16.61 -11.41
CA HIS A 30 22.54 -16.32 -12.18
C HIS A 30 21.93 -14.93 -11.91
N HIS A 31 22.62 -14.05 -11.17
CA HIS A 31 22.14 -12.70 -10.88
C HIS A 31 21.85 -11.94 -12.19
N PRO A 32 20.69 -11.25 -12.32
CA PRO A 32 20.31 -10.54 -13.54
C PRO A 32 21.35 -9.46 -13.94
N ASP A 33 22.01 -8.83 -12.97
CA ASP A 33 23.05 -7.82 -13.26
C ASP A 33 24.40 -8.39 -13.74
N ARG A 34 24.69 -9.68 -13.49
CA ARG A 34 26.00 -10.28 -13.83
C ARG A 34 25.92 -11.27 -14.97
N SER A 35 24.77 -11.89 -15.21
CA SER A 35 24.59 -12.89 -16.26
C SER A 35 23.86 -12.31 -17.47
N LYS A 36 24.50 -12.36 -18.65
CA LYS A 36 23.89 -11.98 -19.94
C LYS A 36 23.03 -13.09 -20.58
N ASN A 37 22.91 -14.25 -19.94
CA ASN A 37 22.13 -15.38 -20.48
C ASN A 37 20.64 -15.22 -20.15
N PRO A 38 19.71 -15.24 -21.14
CA PRO A 38 18.27 -15.11 -20.91
C PRO A 38 17.69 -16.22 -20.03
N LYS A 39 18.30 -17.41 -19.99
CA LYS A 39 17.87 -18.52 -19.11
C LYS A 39 18.23 -18.32 -17.65
N SER A 40 19.13 -17.40 -17.32
CA SER A 40 19.54 -17.16 -15.93
C SER A 40 18.44 -16.53 -15.09
N ALA A 41 17.55 -15.73 -15.69
CA ALA A 41 16.39 -15.18 -14.98
C ALA A 41 15.44 -16.29 -14.48
N GLU A 42 15.13 -17.28 -15.33
CA GLU A 42 14.30 -18.43 -14.96
C GLU A 42 14.96 -19.35 -13.94
N VAL A 43 16.29 -19.50 -14.01
CA VAL A 43 17.06 -20.28 -13.03
C VAL A 43 17.11 -19.53 -11.68
N PHE A 44 17.31 -18.22 -11.70
CA PHE A 44 17.33 -17.38 -10.51
C PHE A 44 16.00 -17.45 -9.74
N VAL A 45 14.86 -17.33 -10.44
CA VAL A 45 13.53 -17.46 -9.82
C VAL A 45 13.36 -18.83 -9.16
N ARG A 46 13.73 -19.92 -9.85
CA ARG A 46 13.64 -21.29 -9.31
C ARG A 46 14.56 -21.53 -8.12
N VAL A 47 15.77 -20.96 -8.13
CA VAL A 47 16.74 -21.05 -7.04
C VAL A 47 16.26 -20.30 -5.81
N ARG A 48 15.64 -19.13 -6.00
CA ARG A 48 15.01 -18.35 -4.92
C ARG A 48 13.84 -19.10 -4.29
N GLU A 49 12.92 -19.61 -5.10
CA GLU A 49 11.77 -20.39 -4.63
C GLU A 49 12.23 -21.63 -3.85
N ALA A 50 13.25 -22.34 -4.34
CA ALA A 50 13.80 -23.49 -3.64
C ALA A 50 14.43 -23.13 -2.29
N TYR A 51 15.12 -22.00 -2.18
CA TYR A 51 15.69 -21.52 -0.92
C TYR A 51 14.60 -21.06 0.07
N GLU A 52 13.56 -20.37 -0.39
CA GLU A 52 12.43 -19.94 0.47
C GLU A 52 11.73 -21.16 1.11
N VAL A 53 11.57 -22.26 0.35
CA VAL A 53 10.96 -23.48 0.88
C VAL A 53 11.91 -24.25 1.82
N LEU A 54 13.20 -24.34 1.50
CA LEU A 54 14.16 -25.18 2.24
C LEU A 54 14.85 -24.47 3.41
N SER A 55 14.85 -23.13 3.46
CA SER A 55 15.47 -22.36 4.54
C SER A 55 14.64 -22.33 5.83
N GLN A 56 13.31 -22.50 5.72
CA GLN A 56 12.42 -22.50 6.88
C GLN A 56 12.13 -23.92 7.36
N PRO A 57 12.34 -24.25 8.65
CA PRO A 57 12.16 -25.61 9.17
C PRO A 57 10.77 -26.20 8.93
N ASP A 58 9.70 -25.40 9.11
CA ASP A 58 8.33 -25.86 8.91
C ASP A 58 7.99 -26.09 7.42
N SER A 59 8.42 -25.18 6.54
CA SER A 59 8.22 -25.33 5.09
C SER A 59 9.02 -26.48 4.51
N ARG A 60 10.25 -26.71 5.01
CA ARG A 60 11.08 -27.87 4.66
C ARG A 60 10.40 -29.17 5.07
N ARG A 61 9.89 -29.25 6.31
CA ARG A 61 9.16 -30.42 6.82
C ARG A 61 7.94 -30.75 5.95
N LEU A 62 7.16 -29.75 5.54
CA LEU A 62 6.01 -29.93 4.64
C LEU A 62 6.42 -30.33 3.21
N HIS A 63 7.59 -29.90 2.75
CA HIS A 63 8.15 -30.34 1.47
C HIS A 63 8.59 -31.81 1.53
N ASP A 64 9.29 -32.20 2.59
CA ASP A 64 9.77 -33.58 2.81
C ASP A 64 8.59 -34.55 2.98
N GLN A 65 7.54 -34.15 3.69
CA GLN A 65 6.30 -34.93 3.80
C GLN A 65 5.62 -35.15 2.45
N ARG A 66 5.65 -34.16 1.55
CA ARG A 66 5.11 -34.29 0.19
C ARG A 66 5.98 -35.17 -0.71
N LEU A 67 7.29 -35.20 -0.50
CA LEU A 67 8.20 -36.09 -1.24
C LEU A 67 8.09 -37.55 -0.78
N ASN A 68 7.71 -37.79 0.48
CA ASN A 68 7.56 -39.12 1.08
C ASN A 68 6.13 -39.69 1.02
N GLN A 69 5.16 -38.99 0.42
CA GLN A 69 3.85 -39.57 0.15
C GLN A 69 3.95 -40.54 -1.04
N PRO A 70 3.62 -41.84 -0.86
CA PRO A 70 3.40 -42.72 -2.00
C PRO A 70 2.32 -42.09 -2.88
N ALA A 71 2.53 -42.11 -4.20
CA ALA A 71 1.53 -41.59 -5.13
C ALA A 71 0.15 -42.17 -4.77
N PRO A 72 -0.90 -41.33 -4.58
CA PRO A 72 -2.23 -41.86 -4.37
C PRO A 72 -2.56 -42.80 -5.53
N ALA A 73 -3.15 -43.95 -5.22
CA ALA A 73 -3.57 -44.94 -6.21
C ALA A 73 -4.35 -44.22 -7.34
N PRO A 74 -4.14 -44.61 -8.61
CA PRO A 74 -4.77 -43.91 -9.73
C PRO A 74 -6.29 -43.88 -9.53
N GLU A 75 -6.84 -42.70 -9.35
CA GLU A 75 -8.29 -42.49 -9.37
C GLU A 75 -8.83 -43.03 -10.71
N PRO A 76 -10.01 -43.68 -10.73
CA PRO A 76 -10.62 -44.13 -11.98
C PRO A 76 -10.77 -42.94 -12.95
N PRO A 77 -10.54 -43.16 -14.25
CA PRO A 77 -10.27 -42.07 -15.18
C PRO A 77 -11.49 -41.18 -15.35
N LYS A 78 -11.40 -39.92 -14.89
CA LYS A 78 -12.29 -38.86 -15.36
C LYS A 78 -12.08 -38.71 -16.85
N HIS A 79 -13.13 -38.96 -17.63
CA HIS A 79 -13.13 -38.82 -19.09
C HIS A 79 -12.58 -37.44 -19.48
N ARG A 80 -11.34 -37.45 -19.98
CA ARG A 80 -10.75 -36.32 -20.69
C ARG A 80 -11.00 -36.59 -22.18
N PRO A 81 -11.62 -35.68 -22.94
CA PRO A 81 -11.69 -35.88 -24.38
C PRO A 81 -10.27 -35.98 -24.94
N PRO A 82 -10.07 -36.79 -25.99
CA PRO A 82 -8.73 -37.10 -26.49
C PRO A 82 -8.06 -35.82 -26.98
N LYS A 83 -6.80 -35.60 -26.54
CA LYS A 83 -5.94 -34.60 -27.15
C LYS A 83 -5.71 -35.01 -28.61
N PRO A 84 -5.98 -34.15 -29.60
CA PRO A 84 -5.72 -34.47 -30.99
C PRO A 84 -4.21 -34.67 -31.19
N LYS A 85 -3.86 -35.74 -31.91
CA LYS A 85 -2.49 -36.03 -32.32
C LYS A 85 -2.03 -34.91 -33.24
N THR A 86 -0.94 -34.25 -32.89
CA THR A 86 -0.24 -33.34 -33.79
C THR A 86 0.38 -34.16 -34.92
N ALA A 87 -0.20 -34.06 -36.12
CA ALA A 87 0.46 -34.41 -37.36
C ALA A 87 1.02 -33.13 -38.00
N SER A 88 2.33 -33.15 -38.20
CA SER A 88 3.17 -32.42 -39.16
C SER A 88 2.55 -31.33 -40.04
N TYR A 89 3.26 -30.21 -40.08
CA TYR A 89 3.23 -29.19 -41.14
C TYR A 89 3.40 -29.77 -42.56
N ARG A 90 2.83 -29.03 -43.54
CA ARG A 90 3.30 -28.77 -44.92
C ARG A 90 2.46 -29.38 -46.06
N GLY A 91 1.82 -28.53 -46.87
CA GLY A 91 1.30 -28.88 -48.20
C GLY A 91 0.28 -27.86 -48.73
N TRP A 92 0.61 -27.23 -49.86
CA TRP A 92 -0.20 -26.28 -50.65
C TRP A 92 -1.10 -27.04 -51.64
N GLY A 93 -2.23 -26.44 -52.04
CA GLY A 93 -2.92 -26.76 -53.31
C GLY A 93 -4.39 -27.13 -53.18
N ASP A 94 -5.25 -26.19 -53.59
CA ASP A 94 -6.60 -26.34 -54.15
C ASP A 94 -7.44 -27.56 -53.72
N ASP A 95 -8.22 -27.41 -52.65
CA ASP A 95 -9.35 -28.28 -52.31
C ASP A 95 -10.56 -27.44 -51.87
N PRO A 96 -11.80 -27.90 -52.07
CA PRO A 96 -13.01 -27.09 -51.97
C PRO A 96 -13.22 -26.53 -50.56
N GLU A 97 -13.79 -25.33 -50.48
CA GLU A 97 -14.02 -24.56 -49.25
C GLU A 97 -14.52 -25.45 -48.09
N PRO A 98 -13.87 -25.44 -46.91
CA PRO A 98 -14.29 -26.27 -45.80
C PRO A 98 -15.62 -25.75 -45.24
N VAL A 99 -16.70 -26.49 -45.45
CA VAL A 99 -17.95 -26.27 -44.70
C VAL A 99 -17.63 -26.55 -43.23
N ALA A 100 -17.55 -25.48 -42.43
CA ALA A 100 -17.23 -25.55 -41.01
C ALA A 100 -18.20 -26.51 -40.28
N PRO A 101 -17.71 -27.28 -39.28
CA PRO A 101 -18.57 -28.14 -38.49
C PRO A 101 -19.55 -27.27 -37.70
N GLN A 102 -20.83 -27.37 -38.03
CA GLN A 102 -21.91 -26.78 -37.25
C GLN A 102 -22.11 -27.63 -35.99
N GLY A 103 -21.26 -27.42 -34.99
CA GLY A 103 -21.64 -27.68 -33.60
C GLY A 103 -22.87 -26.83 -33.25
N PRO A 104 -23.60 -27.13 -32.16
CA PRO A 104 -24.75 -26.32 -31.77
C PRO A 104 -24.29 -24.87 -31.60
N ARG A 105 -24.63 -24.00 -32.55
CA ARG A 105 -24.47 -22.56 -32.40
C ARG A 105 -25.50 -22.17 -31.35
N ILE A 106 -25.11 -22.14 -30.07
CA ILE A 106 -25.87 -21.38 -29.08
C ILE A 106 -25.95 -19.99 -29.68
N SER A 107 -27.13 -19.58 -30.13
CA SER A 107 -27.28 -18.30 -30.80
C SER A 107 -26.80 -17.22 -29.85
N GLU A 108 -25.99 -16.29 -30.33
CA GLU A 108 -25.48 -15.16 -29.54
C GLU A 108 -26.65 -14.43 -28.82
N VAL A 109 -27.80 -14.40 -29.49
CA VAL A 109 -29.11 -13.94 -28.99
C VAL A 109 -29.58 -14.69 -27.74
N GLU A 110 -29.39 -16.01 -27.66
CA GLU A 110 -29.77 -16.80 -26.48
C GLU A 110 -28.85 -16.51 -25.28
N ILE A 111 -27.57 -16.29 -25.53
CA ILE A 111 -26.58 -15.94 -24.50
C ILE A 111 -26.91 -14.55 -23.93
N GLU A 112 -27.15 -13.58 -24.81
CA GLU A 112 -27.49 -12.22 -24.43
C GLU A 112 -28.78 -12.18 -23.61
N ARG A 113 -29.82 -12.89 -24.05
CA ARG A 113 -31.08 -13.04 -23.31
C ARG A 113 -30.89 -13.67 -21.93
N ASP A 114 -30.10 -14.73 -21.83
CA ASP A 114 -29.84 -15.41 -20.55
C ASP A 114 -29.04 -14.49 -19.59
N LEU A 115 -28.15 -13.64 -20.11
CA LEU A 115 -27.41 -12.65 -19.33
C LEU A 115 -28.27 -11.46 -18.88
N GLU A 116 -29.13 -10.93 -19.74
CA GLU A 116 -30.11 -9.90 -19.37
C GLU A 116 -31.04 -10.42 -18.27
N LYS A 117 -31.50 -11.68 -18.39
CA LYS A 117 -32.30 -12.32 -17.37
C LYS A 117 -31.51 -12.49 -16.06
N LEU A 118 -30.23 -12.85 -16.13
CA LEU A 118 -29.38 -12.94 -14.94
C LEU A 118 -29.23 -11.58 -14.24
N ALA A 119 -28.92 -10.53 -15.00
CA ALA A 119 -28.74 -9.18 -14.48
C ALA A 119 -30.04 -8.65 -13.85
N SER A 120 -31.19 -8.88 -14.49
CA SER A 120 -32.49 -8.48 -13.95
C SER A 120 -32.86 -9.23 -12.66
N LEU A 121 -32.62 -10.54 -12.58
CA LEU A 121 -32.84 -11.32 -11.36
C LEU A 121 -31.98 -10.82 -10.20
N PHE A 122 -30.73 -10.51 -10.47
CA PHE A 122 -29.83 -9.94 -9.48
C PHE A 122 -30.30 -8.55 -9.01
N ALA A 123 -30.66 -7.66 -9.94
CA ALA A 123 -31.18 -6.32 -9.64
C ALA A 123 -32.50 -6.35 -8.84
N MET A 124 -33.35 -7.35 -9.09
CA MET A 124 -34.60 -7.57 -8.35
C MET A 124 -34.39 -8.18 -6.95
N GLY A 125 -33.16 -8.46 -6.53
CA GLY A 125 -32.88 -9.08 -5.24
C GLY A 125 -33.15 -10.59 -5.18
N LYS A 126 -33.50 -11.23 -6.32
CA LYS A 126 -33.80 -12.67 -6.40
C LYS A 126 -32.52 -13.50 -6.47
N MET A 127 -31.73 -13.46 -5.41
CA MET A 127 -30.37 -14.01 -5.36
C MET A 127 -30.32 -15.52 -5.62
N THR A 128 -31.32 -16.29 -5.16
CA THR A 128 -31.39 -17.75 -5.38
C THR A 128 -31.58 -18.11 -6.85
N ASP A 129 -32.48 -17.40 -7.53
CA ASP A 129 -32.80 -17.62 -8.94
C ASP A 129 -31.63 -17.17 -9.82
N ALA A 130 -31.01 -16.03 -9.46
CA ALA A 130 -29.80 -15.53 -10.11
C ALA A 130 -28.63 -16.51 -9.96
N GLU A 131 -28.41 -17.08 -8.76
CA GLU A 131 -27.37 -18.09 -8.51
C GLU A 131 -27.60 -19.34 -9.35
N ALA A 132 -28.84 -19.85 -9.40
CA ALA A 132 -29.20 -21.01 -10.21
C ALA A 132 -28.96 -20.75 -11.71
N LEU A 133 -29.42 -19.60 -12.22
CA LEU A 133 -29.23 -19.24 -13.63
C LEU A 133 -27.75 -19.04 -13.98
N ALA A 134 -26.98 -18.37 -13.12
CA ALA A 134 -25.55 -18.18 -13.34
C ALA A 134 -24.78 -19.51 -13.41
N ARG A 135 -25.14 -20.50 -12.58
CA ARG A 135 -24.55 -21.85 -12.66
C ARG A 135 -24.90 -22.57 -13.95
N VAL A 136 -26.15 -22.45 -14.41
CA VAL A 136 -26.58 -23.01 -15.70
C VAL A 136 -25.80 -22.38 -16.85
N ILE A 137 -25.65 -21.04 -16.85
CA ILE A 137 -24.86 -20.32 -17.86
C ILE A 137 -23.39 -20.78 -17.83
N ASN A 138 -22.78 -20.85 -16.64
CA ASN A 138 -21.39 -21.33 -16.50
C ASN A 138 -21.20 -22.78 -16.98
N HIS A 139 -22.21 -23.64 -16.80
CA HIS A 139 -22.14 -25.01 -17.31
C HIS A 139 -22.22 -25.07 -18.84
N LYS A 140 -23.07 -24.24 -19.45
CA LYS A 140 -23.16 -24.09 -20.90
C LYS A 140 -21.91 -23.43 -21.50
N LEU A 141 -21.39 -22.39 -20.84
CA LEU A 141 -20.34 -21.49 -21.31
C LEU A 141 -19.38 -21.12 -20.17
N PRO A 142 -18.35 -21.94 -19.90
CA PRO A 142 -17.43 -21.73 -18.78
C PRO A 142 -16.43 -20.58 -18.99
N THR A 143 -16.32 -20.03 -20.20
CA THR A 143 -15.39 -18.94 -20.53
C THR A 143 -15.97 -17.55 -20.29
N LEU A 144 -17.23 -17.45 -19.89
CA LEU A 144 -17.91 -16.18 -19.73
C LEU A 144 -17.65 -15.61 -18.34
N ALA A 145 -17.09 -14.41 -18.24
CA ALA A 145 -16.72 -13.80 -16.96
C ALA A 145 -17.93 -13.36 -16.11
N THR A 146 -18.99 -12.87 -16.75
CA THR A 146 -20.13 -12.21 -16.09
C THR A 146 -20.83 -13.07 -15.05
N PRO A 147 -21.16 -14.36 -15.29
CA PRO A 147 -21.82 -15.17 -14.28
C PRO A 147 -20.90 -15.49 -13.08
N TYR A 148 -19.58 -15.58 -13.28
CA TYR A 148 -18.64 -15.69 -12.14
C TYR A 148 -18.64 -14.42 -11.28
N ALA A 149 -18.68 -13.23 -11.89
CA ALA A 149 -18.77 -11.98 -11.14
C ALA A 149 -20.06 -11.89 -10.32
N VAL A 150 -21.21 -12.25 -10.91
CA VAL A 150 -22.51 -12.26 -10.21
C VAL A 150 -22.52 -13.28 -9.07
N LEU A 151 -21.98 -14.48 -9.28
CA LEU A 151 -21.82 -15.46 -8.19
C LEU A 151 -20.90 -14.94 -7.09
N GLY A 152 -19.84 -14.21 -7.45
CA GLY A 152 -18.95 -13.54 -6.50
C GLY A 152 -19.68 -12.50 -5.66
N ASP A 153 -20.54 -11.69 -6.26
CA ASP A 153 -21.37 -10.71 -5.55
C ASP A 153 -22.38 -11.37 -4.61
N ILE A 154 -23.04 -12.44 -5.06
CA ILE A 154 -23.95 -13.23 -4.22
C ILE A 154 -23.19 -13.84 -3.03
N ALA A 155 -22.02 -14.45 -3.27
CA ALA A 155 -21.19 -15.01 -2.21
C ALA A 155 -20.71 -13.94 -1.22
N ARG A 156 -20.38 -12.74 -1.71
CA ARG A 156 -20.01 -11.58 -0.89
C ARG A 156 -21.15 -11.14 0.01
N LEU A 157 -22.38 -11.04 -0.52
CA LEU A 157 -23.58 -10.70 0.26
C LEU A 157 -23.91 -11.77 1.32
N GLN A 158 -23.58 -13.02 1.06
CA GLN A 158 -23.74 -14.13 2.01
C GLN A 158 -22.62 -14.21 3.07
N GLY A 159 -21.64 -13.29 3.06
CA GLY A 159 -20.48 -13.31 3.97
C GLY A 159 -19.45 -14.40 3.64
N LYS A 160 -19.56 -15.08 2.50
CA LYS A 160 -18.62 -16.13 2.06
C LYS A 160 -17.45 -15.50 1.30
N HIS A 161 -16.65 -14.70 2.00
CA HIS A 161 -15.59 -13.88 1.40
C HIS A 161 -14.55 -14.69 0.63
N GLU A 162 -14.16 -15.87 1.12
CA GLU A 162 -13.18 -16.73 0.43
C GLU A 162 -13.72 -17.28 -0.90
N ALA A 163 -15.00 -17.69 -0.91
CA ALA A 163 -15.66 -18.15 -2.14
C ALA A 163 -15.82 -16.99 -3.13
N ALA A 164 -16.18 -15.80 -2.64
CA ALA A 164 -16.29 -14.59 -3.46
C ALA A 164 -14.94 -14.24 -4.11
N ALA A 165 -13.83 -14.26 -3.36
CA ALA A 165 -12.50 -14.01 -3.90
C ALA A 165 -12.13 -14.94 -5.05
N ARG A 166 -12.40 -16.25 -4.91
CA ARG A 166 -12.16 -17.24 -5.96
C ARG A 166 -13.01 -16.99 -7.21
N LEU A 167 -14.28 -16.62 -7.02
CA LEU A 167 -15.21 -16.34 -8.12
C LEU A 167 -14.81 -15.08 -8.89
N TYR A 168 -14.39 -14.02 -8.20
CA TYR A 168 -13.83 -12.84 -8.87
C TYR A 168 -12.51 -13.15 -9.58
N ALA A 169 -11.66 -14.03 -9.02
CA ALA A 169 -10.44 -14.46 -9.71
C ALA A 169 -10.74 -15.13 -11.05
N TYR A 170 -11.78 -15.99 -11.12
CA TYR A 170 -12.23 -16.56 -12.39
C TYR A 170 -12.76 -15.49 -13.35
N ALA A 171 -13.53 -14.52 -12.87
CA ALA A 171 -14.02 -13.42 -13.70
C ALA A 171 -12.88 -12.59 -14.30
N VAL A 172 -11.84 -12.27 -13.51
CA VAL A 172 -10.63 -11.58 -13.98
C VAL A 172 -9.87 -12.43 -15.00
N GLN A 173 -9.74 -13.74 -14.76
CA GLN A 173 -9.02 -14.64 -15.68
C GLN A 173 -9.67 -14.70 -17.07
N TYR A 174 -11.00 -14.70 -17.14
CA TYR A 174 -11.74 -14.77 -18.40
C TYR A 174 -11.97 -13.41 -19.06
N SER A 175 -11.82 -12.30 -18.32
CA SER A 175 -11.91 -10.93 -18.84
C SER A 175 -10.77 -10.07 -18.29
N PRO A 176 -9.52 -10.33 -18.70
CA PRO A 176 -8.37 -9.56 -18.25
C PRO A 176 -8.48 -8.10 -18.73
N GLY A 177 -8.20 -7.14 -17.84
CA GLY A 177 -8.32 -5.69 -18.12
C GLY A 177 -9.68 -5.09 -17.77
N ASN A 178 -10.65 -5.90 -17.30
CA ASN A 178 -11.87 -5.37 -16.70
C ASN A 178 -11.59 -4.88 -15.27
N LYS A 179 -11.36 -3.57 -15.13
CA LYS A 179 -11.05 -2.91 -13.85
C LYS A 179 -12.05 -3.19 -12.75
N LEU A 180 -13.32 -3.40 -13.07
CA LEU A 180 -14.35 -3.68 -12.06
C LEU A 180 -14.11 -5.03 -11.38
N PHE A 181 -13.77 -6.06 -12.14
CA PHE A 181 -13.52 -7.40 -11.58
C PHE A 181 -12.23 -7.45 -10.79
N GLU A 182 -11.19 -6.77 -11.27
CA GLU A 182 -9.92 -6.61 -10.56
C GLU A 182 -10.14 -5.91 -9.21
N GLN A 183 -10.84 -4.78 -9.19
CA GLN A 183 -11.17 -4.06 -7.95
C GLN A 183 -11.94 -4.93 -6.97
N ARG A 184 -12.94 -5.70 -7.43
CA ARG A 184 -13.73 -6.60 -6.58
C ARG A 184 -12.91 -7.76 -6.04
N HIS A 185 -12.01 -8.31 -6.83
CA HIS A 185 -11.10 -9.35 -6.39
C HIS A 185 -10.15 -8.83 -5.30
N ASP A 186 -9.52 -7.68 -5.54
CA ASP A 186 -8.61 -7.03 -4.60
C ASP A 186 -9.30 -6.64 -3.29
N GLU A 187 -10.54 -6.15 -3.37
CA GLU A 187 -11.39 -5.87 -2.22
C GLU A 187 -11.56 -7.13 -1.35
N MET A 188 -11.85 -8.28 -1.96
CA MET A 188 -12.00 -9.54 -1.21
C MET A 188 -10.67 -10.03 -0.64
N LEU A 189 -9.57 -9.88 -1.37
CA LEU A 189 -8.26 -10.23 -0.86
C LEU A 189 -7.91 -9.41 0.39
N ARG A 190 -8.16 -8.10 0.40
CA ARG A 190 -7.93 -7.24 1.57
C ARG A 190 -8.71 -7.67 2.81
N ILE A 191 -9.91 -8.21 2.63
CA ILE A 191 -10.74 -8.74 3.73
C ILE A 191 -10.14 -10.06 4.27
N LEU A 192 -9.62 -10.91 3.37
CA LEU A 192 -9.13 -12.25 3.70
C LEU A 192 -7.69 -12.28 4.22
N THR A 193 -6.85 -11.37 3.73
CA THR A 193 -5.47 -11.25 4.21
C THR A 193 -5.47 -10.43 5.50
N PRO A 194 -5.12 -11.00 6.66
CA PRO A 194 -4.83 -10.20 7.82
C PRO A 194 -3.69 -9.26 7.44
N GLN A 195 -3.93 -7.95 7.50
CA GLN A 195 -2.82 -7.02 7.32
C GLN A 195 -1.79 -7.35 8.41
N PRO A 196 -0.50 -7.49 8.06
CA PRO A 196 0.52 -7.53 9.09
C PRO A 196 0.31 -6.29 9.94
N GLU A 197 0.12 -6.46 11.25
CA GLU A 197 0.11 -5.34 12.17
C GLU A 197 1.45 -4.63 11.99
N ALA A 198 1.48 -3.60 11.14
CA ALA A 198 2.63 -2.74 10.97
C ALA A 198 2.97 -2.31 12.39
N ARG A 199 4.14 -2.73 12.88
CA ARG A 199 4.59 -2.58 14.27
C ARG A 199 4.25 -1.17 14.72
N ARG A 200 3.10 -0.99 15.38
CA ARG A 200 2.56 0.34 15.64
C ARG A 200 3.48 0.93 16.68
N ILE A 201 4.41 1.79 16.24
CA ILE A 201 5.24 2.57 17.15
C ILE A 201 4.26 3.27 18.08
N ASN A 202 4.40 3.04 19.39
CA ASN A 202 3.49 3.64 20.36
C ASN A 202 3.48 5.17 20.12
N PRO A 203 2.32 5.76 19.75
CA PRO A 203 2.24 7.17 19.37
C PRO A 203 2.83 8.09 20.44
N TRP A 204 2.63 7.74 21.71
CA TRP A 204 3.16 8.50 22.84
C TRP A 204 4.68 8.43 22.95
N ALA A 205 5.29 7.29 22.61
CA ALA A 205 6.75 7.15 22.64
C ALA A 205 7.42 8.04 21.58
N ALA A 206 6.85 8.11 20.37
CA ALA A 206 7.34 9.01 19.32
C ALA A 206 7.23 10.49 19.75
N GLN A 207 6.13 10.87 20.40
CA GLN A 207 5.94 12.22 20.91
C GLN A 207 6.93 12.58 22.02
N LEU A 208 7.13 11.70 23.00
CA LEU A 208 8.09 11.95 24.08
C LEU A 208 9.52 12.12 23.56
N PHE A 209 9.91 11.32 22.58
CA PHE A 209 11.21 11.46 21.92
C PHE A 209 11.32 12.77 21.12
N ALA A 210 10.25 13.21 20.45
CA ALA A 210 10.26 14.49 19.77
C ALA A 210 10.42 15.65 20.76
N TRP A 211 9.67 15.65 21.86
CA TRP A 211 9.75 16.68 22.88
C TRP A 211 11.11 16.73 23.59
N SER A 212 11.78 15.60 23.79
CA SER A 212 13.14 15.62 24.35
C SER A 212 14.13 16.30 23.41
N ILE A 213 14.03 16.09 22.10
CA ILE A 213 14.86 16.80 21.11
C ILE A 213 14.54 18.30 21.11
N VAL A 214 13.26 18.69 21.15
CA VAL A 214 12.86 20.11 21.26
C VAL A 214 13.49 20.76 22.48
N LEU A 215 13.46 20.09 23.65
CA LEU A 215 14.09 20.61 24.86
C LEU A 215 15.61 20.77 24.70
N CYS A 216 16.29 19.83 24.04
CA CYS A 216 17.72 19.98 23.72
C CYS A 216 17.99 21.16 22.77
N CYS A 217 17.16 21.35 21.75
CA CYS A 217 17.25 22.49 20.82
C CYS A 217 17.05 23.83 21.55
N LEU A 218 16.09 23.92 22.47
CA LEU A 218 15.87 25.12 23.26
C LEU A 218 16.98 25.37 24.28
N ALA A 219 17.54 24.32 24.88
CA ALA A 219 18.71 24.44 25.74
C ALA A 219 19.92 25.00 24.96
N TYR A 220 20.12 24.58 23.71
CA TYR A 220 21.13 25.17 22.82
C TYR A 220 20.89 26.68 22.65
N VAL A 221 19.66 27.09 22.31
CA VAL A 221 19.32 28.51 22.12
C VAL A 221 19.60 29.32 23.39
N ALA A 222 19.26 28.79 24.57
CA ALA A 222 19.50 29.44 25.85
C ALA A 222 20.99 29.64 26.18
N LEU A 223 21.83 28.67 25.82
CA LEU A 223 23.26 28.66 26.18
C LEU A 223 24.16 29.28 25.09
N SER A 224 23.71 29.26 23.84
CA SER A 224 24.47 29.76 22.70
C SER A 224 24.62 31.28 22.75
N ARG A 225 25.82 31.75 22.39
CA ARG A 225 26.11 33.19 22.25
C ARG A 225 26.44 33.49 20.80
N GLU A 226 25.39 33.56 20.00
CA GLU A 226 25.49 33.87 18.58
C GLU A 226 25.18 35.34 18.32
N LYS A 227 25.76 35.90 17.24
CA LYS A 227 25.44 37.25 16.79
C LYS A 227 24.14 37.24 15.97
N PRO A 228 23.35 38.32 16.00
CA PRO A 228 22.17 38.43 15.16
C PRO A 228 22.52 38.34 13.67
N MET A 229 21.71 37.59 12.92
CA MET A 229 21.91 37.37 11.48
C MET A 229 21.47 38.57 10.63
N LEU A 230 20.38 39.25 11.04
CA LEU A 230 19.74 40.32 10.28
C LEU A 230 19.50 41.57 11.15
N PRO A 231 20.57 42.25 11.60
CA PRO A 231 20.44 43.39 12.52
C PRO A 231 19.71 44.60 11.93
N THR A 232 19.58 44.69 10.60
CA THR A 232 18.95 45.81 9.89
C THR A 232 17.42 45.70 9.81
N VAL A 233 16.84 44.53 10.10
CA VAL A 233 15.39 44.29 9.97
C VAL A 233 14.74 44.34 11.35
N GLU A 234 14.03 45.41 11.66
CA GLU A 234 13.45 45.64 13.00
C GLU A 234 12.60 44.46 13.53
N LEU A 235 11.91 43.74 12.64
CA LEU A 235 11.04 42.61 13.01
C LEU A 235 11.82 41.43 13.64
N VAL A 236 13.07 41.21 13.22
CA VAL A 236 13.88 40.02 13.56
C VAL A 236 15.33 40.40 13.86
N ASN A 237 15.57 41.63 14.33
CA ASN A 237 16.92 42.16 14.51
C ASN A 237 17.72 41.47 15.64
N THR A 238 17.05 40.69 16.49
CA THR A 238 17.70 39.88 17.54
C THR A 238 17.88 38.41 17.14
N TRP A 239 17.38 38.01 15.96
CA TRP A 239 17.36 36.61 15.57
C TRP A 239 18.75 36.12 15.17
N THR A 240 19.17 35.03 15.82
CA THR A 240 20.40 34.30 15.50
C THR A 240 20.13 33.19 14.49
N LEU A 241 21.16 32.77 13.76
CA LEU A 241 21.05 31.62 12.84
C LEU A 241 20.64 30.36 13.61
N GLY A 242 21.23 30.15 14.79
CA GLY A 242 20.93 29.04 15.68
C GLY A 242 19.46 29.01 16.12
N LEU A 243 18.86 30.15 16.47
CA LEU A 243 17.44 30.22 16.81
C LEU A 243 16.55 29.74 15.65
N VAL A 244 16.79 30.25 14.44
CA VAL A 244 16.01 29.90 13.25
C VAL A 244 16.13 28.40 12.95
N VAL A 245 17.35 27.88 12.96
CA VAL A 245 17.62 26.46 12.70
C VAL A 245 16.98 25.58 13.76
N MET A 246 17.10 25.92 15.05
CA MET A 246 16.53 25.12 16.14
C MET A 246 15.00 25.15 16.14
N LEU A 247 14.37 26.28 15.81
CA LEU A 247 12.91 26.35 15.62
C LEU A 247 12.45 25.48 14.45
N PHE A 248 13.17 25.51 13.32
CA PHE A 248 12.86 24.68 12.17
C PHE A 248 13.00 23.18 12.48
N ILE A 249 14.11 22.77 13.11
CA ILE A 249 14.35 21.38 13.52
C ILE A 249 13.28 20.92 14.52
N SER A 250 12.96 21.75 15.52
CA SER A 250 11.91 21.46 16.50
C SER A 250 10.56 21.21 15.81
N GLY A 251 10.21 22.07 14.86
CA GLY A 251 9.04 21.88 14.00
C GLY A 251 9.10 20.54 13.27
N ALA A 252 10.17 20.29 12.51
CA ALA A 252 10.32 19.10 11.68
C ALA A 252 10.26 17.79 12.48
N VAL A 253 10.90 17.74 13.64
CA VAL A 253 10.87 16.57 14.51
C VAL A 253 9.46 16.31 15.04
N VAL A 254 8.75 17.35 15.50
CA VAL A 254 7.37 17.20 16.00
C VAL A 254 6.40 16.84 14.87
N GLY A 255 6.52 17.47 13.68
CA GLY A 255 5.74 17.13 12.50
C GLY A 255 5.94 15.68 12.06
N SER A 256 7.19 15.22 12.02
CA SER A 256 7.53 13.82 11.72
C SER A 256 6.93 12.86 12.75
N ALA A 257 7.06 13.17 14.04
CA ALA A 257 6.54 12.33 15.12
C ALA A 257 5.01 12.27 15.16
N LEU A 258 4.33 13.38 14.83
CA LEU A 258 2.88 13.40 14.67
C LEU A 258 2.43 12.53 13.49
N SER A 259 3.18 12.57 12.37
CA SER A 259 2.95 11.72 11.21
C SER A 259 3.11 10.23 11.55
N MET A 260 4.28 9.85 12.08
CA MET A 260 4.61 8.46 12.40
C MET A 260 3.71 7.87 13.50
N GLY A 261 3.23 8.70 14.43
CA GLY A 261 2.27 8.30 15.45
C GLY A 261 0.83 8.13 14.93
N GLY A 262 0.56 8.36 13.65
CA GLY A 262 -0.79 8.36 13.08
C GLY A 262 -1.68 9.47 13.66
N LEU A 263 -1.08 10.53 14.18
CA LEU A 263 -1.77 11.66 14.81
C LEU A 263 -2.09 12.78 13.82
N LEU A 264 -1.42 12.78 12.67
CA LEU A 264 -1.74 13.59 11.49
C LEU A 264 -2.36 12.72 10.39
N GLU A 265 -3.35 13.28 9.71
CA GLU A 265 -3.94 12.69 8.50
C GLU A 265 -3.03 12.97 7.29
N ARG A 266 -3.08 12.10 6.27
CA ARG A 266 -2.37 12.32 5.01
C ARG A 266 -3.01 13.48 4.25
N PHE A 267 -2.22 14.47 3.82
CA PHE A 267 -2.75 15.65 3.10
C PHE A 267 -3.43 15.26 1.80
N VAL A 268 -2.83 14.28 1.11
CA VAL A 268 -3.11 13.97 -0.30
C VAL A 268 -4.48 13.30 -0.47
N SER A 269 -4.98 12.59 0.54
CA SER A 269 -6.34 12.02 0.51
C SER A 269 -7.45 13.07 0.56
N THR A 270 -7.15 14.30 1.00
CA THR A 270 -8.16 15.36 1.16
C THR A 270 -8.17 16.33 -0.02
N THR A 271 -7.12 16.37 -0.84
CA THR A 271 -7.03 17.25 -2.03
C THR A 271 -7.52 16.59 -3.33
N SER A 272 -7.64 15.26 -3.37
CA SER A 272 -7.73 14.49 -4.62
C SER A 272 -9.11 13.91 -4.96
N ALA A 273 -10.18 14.28 -4.25
CA ALA A 273 -11.52 13.79 -4.58
C ALA A 273 -12.32 14.70 -5.53
N MET A 274 -12.17 16.03 -5.48
CA MET A 274 -13.06 16.94 -6.22
C MET A 274 -12.48 18.35 -6.39
N GLY A 275 -11.35 18.51 -7.09
CA GLY A 275 -10.93 19.76 -7.78
C GLY A 275 -11.03 21.11 -7.05
N GLY A 276 -11.14 21.12 -5.73
CA GLY A 276 -11.49 22.28 -4.92
C GLY A 276 -10.44 22.48 -3.85
N VAL A 277 -9.87 23.69 -3.81
CA VAL A 277 -8.88 24.07 -2.83
C VAL A 277 -9.54 24.09 -1.45
N THR A 278 -9.14 23.18 -0.56
CA THR A 278 -9.74 23.07 0.77
C THR A 278 -9.40 24.30 1.61
N PRO A 279 -10.26 24.75 2.54
CA PRO A 279 -9.95 25.84 3.48
C PRO A 279 -8.64 25.61 4.26
N ALA A 280 -8.27 24.33 4.48
CA ALA A 280 -7.00 23.94 5.08
C ALA A 280 -5.77 24.35 4.25
N PHE A 281 -5.86 24.35 2.92
CA PHE A 281 -4.78 24.80 2.04
C PHE A 281 -4.54 26.32 2.17
N TYR A 282 -5.61 27.12 2.21
CA TYR A 282 -5.51 28.56 2.44
C TYR A 282 -4.96 28.87 3.83
N LEU A 283 -5.38 28.13 4.86
CA LEU A 283 -4.83 28.25 6.20
C LEU A 283 -3.35 27.85 6.24
N GLY A 284 -2.94 26.86 5.44
CA GLY A 284 -1.53 26.47 5.31
C GLY A 284 -0.66 27.56 4.68
N ILE A 285 -1.14 28.20 3.61
CA ILE A 285 -0.44 29.35 3.00
C ILE A 285 -0.40 30.53 3.97
N MET A 286 -1.51 30.81 4.66
CA MET A 286 -1.56 31.90 5.64
C MET A 286 -0.64 31.66 6.84
N ALA A 287 -0.49 30.42 7.29
CA ALA A 287 0.39 30.08 8.43
C ALA A 287 1.88 30.29 8.13
N ILE A 288 2.29 30.31 6.86
CA ILE A 288 3.66 30.69 6.44
C ILE A 288 3.89 32.19 6.70
N VAL A 289 2.86 33.01 6.46
CA VAL A 289 2.95 34.48 6.58
C VAL A 289 2.71 34.92 8.03
N ASN A 290 1.67 34.40 8.68
CA ASN A 290 1.32 34.71 10.05
C ASN A 290 0.57 33.54 10.71
N TYR A 291 1.33 32.76 11.47
CA TYR A 291 0.85 31.62 12.22
C TYR A 291 -0.30 31.96 13.19
N TRP A 292 -0.22 33.07 13.93
CA TRP A 292 -1.25 33.42 14.92
C TRP A 292 -2.57 33.82 14.27
N ALA A 293 -2.51 34.55 13.15
CA ALA A 293 -3.70 34.87 12.37
C ALA A 293 -4.34 33.59 11.81
N ALA A 294 -3.54 32.66 11.27
CA ALA A 294 -4.03 31.38 10.77
C ALA A 294 -4.64 30.52 11.89
N ALA A 295 -4.01 30.47 13.08
CA ALA A 295 -4.52 29.76 14.24
C ALA A 295 -5.85 30.36 14.74
N ALA A 296 -5.95 31.69 14.82
CA ALA A 296 -7.17 32.37 15.23
C ALA A 296 -8.32 32.14 14.24
N LEU A 297 -8.05 32.21 12.93
CA LEU A 297 -9.01 31.90 11.88
C LEU A 297 -9.46 30.43 11.95
N TYR A 298 -8.52 29.50 12.17
CA TYR A 298 -8.85 28.09 12.33
C TYR A 298 -9.75 27.84 13.54
N ILE A 299 -9.44 28.45 14.70
CA ILE A 299 -10.25 28.33 15.91
C ILE A 299 -11.65 28.93 15.66
N GLY A 300 -11.72 30.13 15.08
CA GLY A 300 -12.98 30.80 14.78
C GLY A 300 -13.86 30.00 13.83
N THR A 301 -13.29 29.51 12.72
CA THR A 301 -14.03 28.67 11.75
C THR A 301 -14.46 27.34 12.35
N SER A 302 -13.62 26.72 13.19
CA SER A 302 -13.95 25.47 13.89
C SER A 302 -15.11 25.64 14.88
N LEU A 303 -15.13 26.76 15.62
CA LEU A 303 -16.21 27.08 16.57
C LEU A 303 -17.53 27.36 15.85
N LEU A 304 -17.50 28.09 14.73
CA LEU A 304 -18.70 28.41 13.95
C LEU A 304 -19.31 27.18 13.27
N ASN A 305 -18.46 26.28 12.74
CA ASN A 305 -18.91 25.13 11.97
C ASN A 305 -19.13 23.86 12.84
N GLY A 306 -18.82 23.92 14.14
CA GLY A 306 -18.93 22.78 15.05
C GLY A 306 -18.07 21.56 14.66
N SER A 307 -17.09 21.75 13.78
CA SER A 307 -16.28 20.68 13.19
C SER A 307 -14.80 21.09 13.18
N ALA A 308 -14.08 20.67 14.21
CA ALA A 308 -12.63 20.83 14.30
C ALA A 308 -11.93 19.55 13.82
N SER A 309 -10.96 19.68 12.91
CA SER A 309 -10.09 18.55 12.57
C SER A 309 -9.14 18.29 13.73
N VAL A 310 -9.17 17.07 14.28
CA VAL A 310 -8.28 16.69 15.38
C VAL A 310 -6.82 16.81 14.95
N ALA A 311 -6.50 16.45 13.70
CA ALA A 311 -5.16 16.55 13.13
C ALA A 311 -4.67 18.01 13.05
N VAL A 312 -5.49 18.91 12.49
CA VAL A 312 -5.13 20.33 12.37
C VAL A 312 -5.02 20.99 13.75
N SER A 313 -5.93 20.67 14.67
CA SER A 313 -5.86 21.17 16.05
C SER A 313 -4.59 20.74 16.77
N ARG A 314 -4.14 19.49 16.58
CA ARG A 314 -2.88 18.99 17.16
C ARG A 314 -1.67 19.72 16.56
N LEU A 315 -1.64 19.91 15.25
CA LEU A 315 -0.56 20.64 14.59
C LEU A 315 -0.45 22.07 15.11
N VAL A 316 -1.57 22.79 15.14
CA VAL A 316 -1.65 24.16 15.67
C VAL A 316 -1.22 24.16 17.15
N ALA A 317 -1.78 23.30 17.99
CA ALA A 317 -1.39 23.26 19.40
C ALA A 317 0.10 22.96 19.61
N SER A 318 0.68 22.03 18.85
CA SER A 318 2.10 21.69 18.92
C SER A 318 3.01 22.84 18.50
N VAL A 319 2.71 23.50 17.37
CA VAL A 319 3.49 24.66 16.90
C VAL A 319 3.38 25.83 17.89
N GLY A 320 2.18 26.08 18.41
CA GLY A 320 1.97 27.06 19.48
C GLY A 320 2.78 26.73 20.73
N GLY A 321 2.82 25.45 21.13
CA GLY A 321 3.61 24.97 22.27
C GLY A 321 5.12 25.16 22.08
N ILE A 322 5.68 24.79 20.91
CA ILE A 322 7.09 25.02 20.57
C ILE A 322 7.41 26.52 20.64
N THR A 323 6.55 27.35 20.04
CA THR A 323 6.74 28.81 19.99
C THR A 323 6.69 29.42 21.38
N PHE A 324 5.77 28.98 22.22
CA PHE A 324 5.65 29.43 23.60
C PHE A 324 6.87 29.05 24.43
N LEU A 325 7.34 27.79 24.33
CA LEU A 325 8.55 27.36 25.01
C LEU A 325 9.79 28.11 24.52
N ALA A 326 9.90 28.36 23.21
CA ALA A 326 10.98 29.17 22.65
C ALA A 326 10.93 30.62 23.15
N THR A 327 9.73 31.18 23.31
CA THR A 327 9.50 32.52 23.89
C THR A 327 9.95 32.57 25.35
N LEU A 328 9.59 31.58 26.17
CA LEU A 328 10.05 31.47 27.55
C LEU A 328 11.57 31.36 27.63
N THR A 329 12.15 30.55 26.74
CA THR A 329 13.60 30.39 26.63
C THR A 329 14.29 31.71 26.26
N ALA A 330 13.72 32.45 25.30
CA ALA A 330 14.19 33.77 24.92
C ALA A 330 14.07 34.79 26.06
N GLY A 331 13.03 34.70 26.90
CA GLY A 331 12.88 35.56 28.08
C GLY A 331 13.94 35.33 29.16
N ILE A 332 14.55 34.14 29.19
CA ILE A 332 15.68 33.83 30.08
C ILE A 332 17.01 34.24 29.43
N SER A 333 17.08 34.20 28.10
CA SER A 333 18.23 34.67 27.34
C SER A 333 18.31 36.19 27.33
N THR A 334 19.51 36.75 27.48
CA THR A 334 19.72 38.21 27.45
C THR A 334 19.91 38.77 26.05
N HIS A 335 19.90 37.91 25.01
CA HIS A 335 20.31 38.28 23.65
C HIS A 335 19.22 38.13 22.59
N VAL A 336 18.11 37.47 22.92
CA VAL A 336 17.00 37.21 22.00
C VAL A 336 15.76 37.89 22.53
N ASP A 337 15.11 38.71 21.72
CA ASP A 337 13.87 39.38 22.12
C ASP A 337 12.71 38.38 22.15
N ALA A 338 12.15 38.16 23.34
CA ALA A 338 11.06 37.21 23.55
C ALA A 338 9.80 37.60 22.75
N PHE A 339 9.54 38.89 22.57
CA PHE A 339 8.36 39.34 21.82
C PHE A 339 8.49 39.04 20.32
N GLN A 340 9.68 39.25 19.73
CA GLN A 340 9.94 38.86 18.35
C GLN A 340 9.79 37.35 18.14
N VAL A 341 10.28 36.53 19.09
CA VAL A 341 10.11 35.07 19.04
C VAL A 341 8.64 34.68 19.16
N LEU A 342 7.88 35.35 20.03
CA LEU A 342 6.46 35.09 20.19
C LEU A 342 5.70 35.38 18.90
N VAL A 343 5.94 36.54 18.28
CA VAL A 343 5.21 36.99 17.09
C VAL A 343 5.59 36.17 15.84
N TRP A 344 6.87 35.88 15.65
CA TRP A 344 7.39 35.34 14.38
C TRP A 344 7.87 33.90 14.46
N GLY A 345 8.19 33.39 15.65
CA GLY A 345 8.74 32.04 15.84
C GLY A 345 7.79 30.93 15.37
N GLY A 346 6.48 31.16 15.48
CA GLY A 346 5.45 30.23 15.01
C GLY A 346 5.51 29.95 13.52
N ASN A 347 5.89 30.92 12.70
CA ASN A 347 5.99 30.73 11.25
C ASN A 347 7.09 29.73 10.90
N VAL A 348 8.28 29.87 11.52
CA VAL A 348 9.42 28.98 11.28
C VAL A 348 9.14 27.58 11.79
N ALA A 349 8.60 27.46 13.00
CA ALA A 349 8.23 26.17 13.57
C ALA A 349 7.13 25.46 12.75
N TYR A 350 6.16 26.21 12.21
CA TYR A 350 5.12 25.68 11.34
C TYR A 350 5.69 25.09 10.04
N ILE A 351 6.55 25.84 9.35
CA ILE A 351 7.20 25.37 8.11
C ILE A 351 8.01 24.11 8.40
N GLY A 352 8.79 24.10 9.48
CA GLY A 352 9.50 22.92 9.93
C GLY A 352 8.57 21.72 10.10
N ALA A 353 7.46 21.90 10.80
CA ALA A 353 6.48 20.83 11.05
C ALA A 353 5.85 20.27 9.77
N VAL A 354 5.51 21.12 8.81
CA VAL A 354 5.01 20.68 7.50
C VAL A 354 6.07 19.86 6.76
N VAL A 355 7.31 20.34 6.71
CA VAL A 355 8.41 19.62 6.04
C VAL A 355 8.66 18.26 6.70
N GLY A 356 8.77 18.20 8.02
CA GLY A 356 8.98 16.96 8.75
C GLY A 356 7.86 15.95 8.53
N TRP A 357 6.62 16.42 8.53
CA TRP A 357 5.49 15.57 8.21
C TRP A 357 5.54 15.02 6.78
N MET A 358 5.85 15.84 5.77
CA MET A 358 5.98 15.39 4.37
C MET A 358 7.05 14.31 4.22
N ILE A 359 8.20 14.49 4.88
CA ILE A 359 9.28 13.50 4.88
C ILE A 359 8.78 12.19 5.49
N ALA A 360 8.17 12.25 6.68
CA ALA A 360 7.67 11.05 7.35
C ALA A 360 6.59 10.32 6.53
N ASP A 361 5.71 11.05 5.85
CA ASP A 361 4.66 10.45 5.01
C ASP A 361 5.25 9.74 3.78
N SER A 362 6.24 10.34 3.11
CA SER A 362 6.94 9.69 1.99
C SER A 362 7.63 8.38 2.39
N MET A 363 8.15 8.32 3.62
CA MET A 363 8.77 7.10 4.15
C MET A 363 7.71 6.02 4.41
N LEU A 364 6.53 6.39 4.90
CA LEU A 364 5.43 5.46 5.10
C LEU A 364 4.89 4.88 3.78
N GLU A 365 4.91 5.64 2.69
CA GLU A 365 4.53 5.14 1.34
C GLU A 365 5.52 4.11 0.81
N SER A 366 6.82 4.29 1.05
CA SER A 366 7.84 3.34 0.59
C SER A 366 7.77 1.96 1.27
N VAL A 367 7.05 1.86 2.38
CA VAL A 367 6.93 0.66 3.22
C VAL A 367 5.60 -0.08 2.98
N SER A 368 4.62 0.54 2.31
CA SER A 368 3.41 -0.16 1.89
C SER A 368 3.67 -1.00 0.62
N PRO A 369 3.58 -2.35 0.69
CA PRO A 369 3.84 -3.24 -0.45
C PRO A 369 2.78 -3.18 -1.54
#